data_AF-A0A5B8FVQ4-F1
#
_entry.id   AF-A0A5B8FVQ4-F1
#
_cell.length_a   1.000
_cell.length_b   1.000
_cell.length_c   1.000
_cell.angle_alpha   90.00
_cell.angle_beta   90.00
_cell.angle_gamma   90.00
#
_symmetry.space_group_name_H-M   'P 1'
#
loop_
_entity.id
_entity.type
_entity.pdbx_description
1 polymer ?
#
loop_
_entity_poly.entity_id
_entity_poly.type
_entity_poly.pdbx_seq_one_letter_code
_entity_poly.pdbx_strand_id
1 'polypeptide(L)'
;MSRSALRNTIGAAGGAAGIVLAAAAVYLCFWPIPARPVAWRASASAGYVGAHAPNTRLSGLRLIDLGQEHGPEHIALGPDGKLYAAMTSGSFLRMEPDGSRQQVFAHTGGRVLGFAFDAEGQMIAADAIRGLLRIAPDGQATVLADHAGPGDPVRYADGVVVAPDGTIYFTDASQRFAPAEHGGTLEASILDILEQSATGRVLAYDPATRRVRIVAHGFSFANGIAVSADGHSLFVAETGRYRIWKIEGRASDIDIAAASPQARILLDNLPGYPDNLMRGQGGRIWVGLFKPRTAAADSLAGRPFLRAMLLRLPRAWLPLGKPHGHVFAIDETGRITADLQDPSGAYAATTGATETADRLYIHSLQAPAIGWLPR
;
A
#
# COMPACT_ATOMS: atom_id res chain seq x y z
N MET A 1 -53.51 -32.49 15.74
CA MET A 1 -53.05 -31.93 14.45
C MET A 1 -52.85 -33.07 13.46
N SER A 2 -53.51 -33.02 12.29
CA SER A 2 -53.45 -34.06 11.26
C SER A 2 -52.06 -34.14 10.60
N ARG A 3 -51.58 -35.35 10.27
CA ARG A 3 -50.33 -35.60 9.51
C ARG A 3 -50.28 -34.86 8.15
N SER A 4 -51.42 -34.45 7.58
CA SER A 4 -51.47 -33.67 6.34
C SER A 4 -51.11 -32.19 6.53
N ALA A 5 -51.45 -31.60 7.67
CA ALA A 5 -51.12 -30.21 7.99
C ALA A 5 -49.61 -30.03 8.20
N LEU A 6 -48.95 -30.98 8.89
CA LEU A 6 -47.49 -30.97 9.06
C LEU A 6 -46.73 -31.12 7.74
N ARG A 7 -47.22 -31.95 6.81
CA ARG A 7 -46.61 -32.16 5.49
C ARG A 7 -46.67 -30.91 4.60
N ASN A 8 -47.77 -30.17 4.64
CA ASN A 8 -47.92 -28.93 3.87
C ASN A 8 -47.03 -27.80 4.40
N THR A 9 -46.86 -27.69 5.72
CA THR A 9 -45.96 -26.70 6.31
C THR A 9 -44.48 -27.00 6.02
N ILE A 10 -44.08 -28.28 6.05
CA ILE A 10 -42.71 -28.71 5.71
C ILE A 10 -42.42 -28.53 4.20
N GLY A 11 -43.39 -28.82 3.32
CA GLY A 11 -43.26 -28.60 1.88
C GLY A 11 -43.17 -27.11 1.49
N ALA A 12 -43.96 -26.25 2.14
CA ALA A 12 -43.91 -24.80 1.93
C ALA A 12 -42.61 -24.17 2.48
N ALA A 13 -42.13 -24.63 3.64
CA ALA A 13 -40.84 -24.20 4.20
C ALA A 13 -39.65 -24.66 3.33
N GLY A 14 -39.70 -25.87 2.77
CA GLY A 14 -38.70 -26.36 1.82
C GLY A 14 -38.69 -25.58 0.50
N GLY A 15 -39.88 -25.20 0.00
CA GLY A 15 -40.01 -24.34 -1.18
C GLY A 15 -39.46 -22.93 -0.96
N ALA A 16 -39.76 -22.31 0.18
CA ALA A 16 -39.24 -20.99 0.54
C ALA A 16 -37.70 -21.00 0.70
N ALA A 17 -37.15 -22.02 1.37
CA ALA A 17 -35.70 -22.18 1.51
C ALA A 17 -35.02 -22.38 0.14
N GLY A 18 -35.62 -23.16 -0.76
CA GLY A 18 -35.12 -23.35 -2.12
C GLY A 18 -35.06 -22.06 -2.94
N ILE A 19 -36.08 -21.21 -2.82
CA ILE A 19 -36.12 -19.90 -3.50
C ILE A 19 -35.02 -18.97 -2.97
N VAL A 20 -34.83 -18.91 -1.65
CA VAL A 20 -33.78 -18.08 -1.04
C VAL A 20 -32.39 -18.53 -1.48
N LEU A 21 -32.12 -19.83 -1.50
CA LEU A 21 -30.85 -20.38 -1.96
C LEU A 21 -30.60 -20.10 -3.45
N ALA A 22 -31.64 -20.24 -4.29
CA ALA A 22 -31.55 -19.91 -5.70
C ALA A 22 -31.28 -18.41 -5.91
N ALA A 23 -31.98 -17.53 -5.20
CA ALA A 23 -31.76 -16.09 -5.25
C ALA A 23 -30.33 -15.71 -4.79
N ALA A 24 -29.83 -16.33 -3.72
CA ALA A 24 -28.46 -16.12 -3.25
C ALA A 24 -27.43 -16.59 -4.28
N ALA A 25 -27.64 -17.73 -4.93
CA ALA A 25 -26.77 -18.23 -5.99
C ALA A 25 -26.75 -17.28 -7.20
N VAL A 26 -27.93 -16.79 -7.63
CA VAL A 26 -28.04 -15.80 -8.72
C VAL A 26 -27.32 -14.51 -8.35
N TYR A 27 -27.51 -14.01 -7.13
CA TYR A 27 -26.81 -12.83 -6.63
C TYR A 27 -25.29 -13.01 -6.68
N LEU A 28 -24.76 -14.10 -6.11
CA LEU A 28 -23.32 -14.36 -6.04
C LEU A 28 -22.68 -14.54 -7.42
N CYS A 29 -23.40 -15.11 -8.38
CA CYS A 29 -22.87 -15.34 -9.71
C CYS A 29 -22.97 -14.11 -10.62
N PHE A 30 -24.02 -13.29 -10.47
CA PHE A 30 -24.41 -12.33 -11.52
C PHE A 30 -24.63 -10.90 -11.07
N TRP A 31 -24.74 -10.61 -9.77
CA TRP A 31 -24.93 -9.22 -9.32
C TRP A 31 -23.75 -8.35 -9.76
N PRO A 32 -23.94 -7.13 -10.32
CA PRO A 32 -22.83 -6.31 -10.76
C PRO A 32 -21.82 -6.01 -9.66
N ILE A 33 -20.54 -5.96 -10.01
CA ILE A 33 -19.43 -5.55 -9.14
C ILE A 33 -18.57 -4.51 -9.87
N PRO A 34 -17.86 -3.63 -9.16
CA PRO A 34 -17.03 -2.58 -9.79
C PRO A 34 -15.79 -3.15 -10.49
N ALA A 35 -15.33 -4.34 -10.09
CA ALA A 35 -14.14 -4.98 -10.64
C ALA A 35 -14.45 -6.08 -11.66
N ARG A 36 -13.50 -6.33 -12.56
CA ARG A 36 -13.49 -7.38 -13.58
C ARG A 36 -12.21 -8.21 -13.41
N PRO A 37 -12.18 -9.19 -12.49
CA PRO A 37 -10.97 -9.94 -12.20
C PRO A 37 -10.32 -10.54 -13.46
N VAL A 38 -9.00 -10.43 -13.54
CA VAL A 38 -8.15 -10.93 -14.63
C VAL A 38 -7.28 -12.05 -14.08
N ALA A 39 -7.18 -13.15 -14.81
CA ALA A 39 -6.38 -14.30 -14.38
C ALA A 39 -4.90 -13.94 -14.30
N TRP A 40 -4.24 -14.40 -13.24
CA TRP A 40 -2.80 -14.26 -13.09
C TRP A 40 -2.23 -15.52 -12.42
N ARG A 41 -0.91 -15.67 -12.46
CA ARG A 41 -0.22 -16.81 -11.87
C ARG A 41 0.55 -16.38 -10.64
N ALA A 42 0.02 -16.72 -9.46
CA ALA A 42 0.75 -16.56 -8.22
C ALA A 42 1.89 -17.60 -8.14
N SER A 43 3.09 -17.15 -7.80
CA SER A 43 4.19 -18.04 -7.42
C SER A 43 3.83 -18.83 -6.16
N ALA A 44 4.26 -20.09 -6.06
CA ALA A 44 4.03 -20.87 -4.85
C ALA A 44 4.75 -20.21 -3.67
N SER A 45 4.01 -19.87 -2.62
CA SER A 45 4.59 -19.26 -1.42
C SER A 45 5.60 -20.21 -0.79
N ALA A 46 6.80 -19.70 -0.54
CA ALA A 46 7.81 -20.42 0.25
C ALA A 46 7.49 -20.39 1.77
N GLY A 47 6.52 -19.57 2.17
CA GLY A 47 6.24 -19.27 3.57
C GLY A 47 7.37 -18.44 4.21
N TYR A 48 7.40 -18.45 5.54
CA TYR A 48 8.42 -17.79 6.33
C TYR A 48 9.64 -18.72 6.45
N VAL A 49 10.61 -18.55 5.54
CA VAL A 49 11.83 -19.36 5.48
C VAL A 49 13.05 -18.48 5.14
N GLY A 50 14.26 -19.02 5.33
CA GLY A 50 15.50 -18.33 5.00
C GLY A 50 15.62 -17.00 5.75
N ALA A 51 15.83 -15.90 5.01
CA ALA A 51 15.91 -14.56 5.59
C ALA A 51 14.59 -14.08 6.24
N HIS A 52 13.45 -14.66 5.86
CA HIS A 52 12.14 -14.40 6.45
C HIS A 52 11.73 -15.48 7.47
N ALA A 53 12.67 -16.27 8.01
CA ALA A 53 12.34 -17.27 9.03
C ALA A 53 11.57 -16.62 10.21
N PRO A 54 10.56 -17.31 10.79
CA PRO A 54 9.70 -16.73 11.81
C PRO A 54 10.51 -16.22 13.00
N ASN A 55 10.19 -15.01 13.45
CA ASN A 55 10.81 -14.40 14.61
C ASN A 55 9.82 -13.47 15.31
N THR A 56 10.21 -12.92 16.46
CA THR A 56 9.40 -11.98 17.26
C THR A 56 10.15 -10.66 17.49
N ARG A 57 11.06 -10.29 16.58
CA ARG A 57 11.95 -9.13 16.76
C ARG A 57 11.24 -7.79 16.66
N LEU A 58 10.00 -7.77 16.14
CA LEU A 58 9.13 -6.59 16.13
C LEU A 58 8.18 -6.54 17.33
N SER A 59 8.09 -7.60 18.14
CA SER A 59 7.22 -7.62 19.31
C SER A 59 7.75 -6.67 20.41
N GLY A 60 6.85 -6.17 21.26
CA GLY A 60 7.24 -5.30 22.38
C GLY A 60 7.60 -3.87 21.99
N LEU A 61 7.01 -3.35 20.91
CA LEU A 61 7.15 -1.95 20.53
C LEU A 61 6.79 -1.03 21.68
N ARG A 62 7.60 0.01 21.85
CA ARG A 62 7.22 1.17 22.64
C ARG A 62 6.25 2.01 21.82
N LEU A 63 5.29 2.63 22.47
CA LEU A 63 4.21 3.36 21.80
C LEU A 63 4.33 4.84 22.10
N ILE A 64 4.18 5.66 21.06
CA ILE A 64 3.86 7.09 21.15
C ILE A 64 2.36 7.21 20.92
N ASP A 65 1.65 7.73 21.90
CA ASP A 65 0.22 7.99 21.82
C ASP A 65 -0.07 9.10 20.80
N LEU A 66 -1.10 8.90 19.98
CA LEU A 66 -1.54 9.84 18.94
C LEU A 66 -2.87 10.53 19.31
N GLY A 67 -3.41 10.24 20.49
CA GLY A 67 -4.69 10.78 20.95
C GLY A 67 -5.85 10.20 20.14
N GLN A 68 -6.50 11.06 19.34
CA GLN A 68 -7.63 10.65 18.49
C GLN A 68 -7.20 10.26 17.06
N GLU A 69 -5.94 10.50 16.72
CA GLU A 69 -5.39 10.15 15.41
C GLU A 69 -5.00 8.67 15.35
N HIS A 70 -5.02 8.11 14.15
CA HIS A 70 -4.66 6.71 13.91
C HIS A 70 -4.18 6.48 12.47
N GLY A 71 -3.53 5.35 12.26
CA GLY A 71 -2.91 4.97 11.00
C GLY A 71 -1.80 5.93 10.59
N PRO A 72 -0.69 6.02 11.38
CA PRO A 72 0.51 6.76 10.99
C PRO A 72 1.18 6.04 9.82
N GLU A 73 0.66 6.29 8.64
CA GLU A 73 0.85 5.48 7.44
C GLU A 73 2.26 5.66 6.87
N HIS A 74 2.79 6.88 6.94
CA HIS A 74 4.15 7.23 6.60
C HIS A 74 4.69 8.16 7.68
N ILE A 75 5.93 7.92 8.11
CA ILE A 75 6.61 8.73 9.12
C ILE A 75 7.97 9.14 8.59
N ALA A 76 8.41 10.39 8.77
CA ALA A 76 9.76 10.82 8.41
C ALA A 76 10.27 11.88 9.37
N LEU A 77 11.61 12.04 9.44
CA LEU A 77 12.19 13.22 10.06
C LEU A 77 12.20 14.37 9.05
N GLY A 78 11.76 15.54 9.49
CA GLY A 78 11.89 16.78 8.74
C GLY A 78 13.29 17.38 8.83
N PRO A 79 13.59 18.38 7.97
CA PRO A 79 14.86 19.11 8.00
C PRO A 79 15.10 19.88 9.30
N ASP A 80 14.04 20.12 10.08
CA ASP A 80 14.08 20.72 11.41
C ASP A 80 14.36 19.70 12.54
N GLY A 81 14.61 18.43 12.20
CA GLY A 81 14.87 17.35 13.13
C GLY A 81 13.62 16.78 13.81
N LYS A 82 12.42 17.24 13.46
CA LYS A 82 11.17 16.78 14.06
C LYS A 82 10.58 15.59 13.32
N LEU A 83 9.77 14.82 14.04
CA LEU A 83 9.04 13.68 13.47
C LEU A 83 7.74 14.17 12.85
N TYR A 84 7.49 13.76 11.60
CA TYR A 84 6.26 14.00 10.87
C TYR A 84 5.57 12.67 10.60
N ALA A 85 4.25 12.63 10.76
CA ALA A 85 3.45 11.45 10.47
C ALA A 85 2.18 11.81 9.70
N ALA A 86 1.92 11.10 8.60
CA ALA A 86 0.69 11.22 7.81
C ALA A 86 -0.40 10.33 8.42
N MET A 87 -1.52 10.94 8.82
CA MET A 87 -2.58 10.28 9.58
C MET A 87 -3.81 9.96 8.73
N THR A 88 -4.68 9.11 9.27
CA THR A 88 -5.92 8.71 8.58
C THR A 88 -6.92 9.83 8.37
N SER A 89 -6.95 10.81 9.26
CA SER A 89 -7.80 11.99 9.13
C SER A 89 -7.46 12.88 7.93
N GLY A 90 -6.27 12.72 7.33
CA GLY A 90 -5.70 13.69 6.38
C GLY A 90 -4.83 14.76 7.03
N SER A 91 -4.66 14.69 8.36
CA SER A 91 -3.71 15.53 9.10
C SER A 91 -2.27 15.01 8.98
N PHE A 92 -1.33 15.94 8.97
CA PHE A 92 0.06 15.68 9.35
C PHE A 92 0.28 16.08 10.80
N LEU A 93 0.77 15.15 11.60
CA LEU A 93 1.30 15.46 12.91
C LEU A 93 2.77 15.81 12.81
N ARG A 94 3.19 16.84 13.55
CA ARG A 94 4.60 17.20 13.77
C ARG A 94 4.87 17.17 15.27
N MET A 95 5.94 16.50 15.68
CA MET A 95 6.28 16.28 17.09
C MET A 95 7.79 16.17 17.28
N GLU A 96 8.27 16.28 18.53
CA GLU A 96 9.63 15.88 18.84
C GLU A 96 9.80 14.36 18.60
N PRO A 97 11.01 13.84 18.33
CA PRO A 97 11.22 12.40 18.09
C PRO A 97 10.72 11.48 19.22
N ASP A 98 10.58 11.99 20.44
CA ASP A 98 10.01 11.25 21.56
C ASP A 98 8.48 11.21 21.61
N GLY A 99 7.81 11.91 20.69
CA GLY A 99 6.35 12.07 20.65
C GLY A 99 5.83 13.28 21.40
N SER A 100 6.69 14.01 22.13
CA SER A 100 6.28 15.22 22.85
C SER A 100 6.01 16.39 21.89
N ARG A 101 5.29 17.40 22.39
CA ARG A 101 4.94 18.62 21.64
C ARG A 101 4.23 18.36 20.31
N GLN A 102 3.37 17.34 20.29
CA GLN A 102 2.56 17.02 19.11
C GLN A 102 1.64 18.19 18.74
N GLN A 103 1.66 18.54 17.46
CA GLN A 103 0.79 19.55 16.86
C GLN A 103 0.37 19.11 15.45
N VAL A 104 -0.79 19.59 15.00
CA VAL A 104 -1.18 19.46 13.59
C VAL A 104 -0.35 20.46 12.79
N PHE A 105 0.44 19.96 11.83
CA PHE A 105 1.26 20.77 10.93
C PHE A 105 0.48 21.23 9.70
N ALA A 106 -0.27 20.33 9.09
CA ALA A 106 -1.06 20.59 7.90
C ALA A 106 -2.25 19.63 7.83
N HIS A 107 -3.26 19.99 7.05
CA HIS A 107 -4.38 19.12 6.72
C HIS A 107 -4.69 19.27 5.23
N THR A 108 -4.54 18.21 4.44
CA THR A 108 -4.67 18.32 2.98
C THR A 108 -6.12 18.29 2.50
N GLY A 109 -7.05 17.80 3.32
CA GLY A 109 -8.42 17.52 2.90
C GLY A 109 -8.55 16.25 2.03
N GLY A 110 -7.44 15.55 1.82
CA GLY A 110 -7.38 14.23 1.18
C GLY A 110 -6.79 13.19 2.14
N ARG A 111 -6.01 12.25 1.61
CA ARG A 111 -5.32 11.23 2.41
C ARG A 111 -3.92 11.01 1.86
N VAL A 112 -2.92 11.48 2.59
CA VAL A 112 -1.51 11.24 2.22
C VAL A 112 -1.11 9.81 2.59
N LEU A 113 -0.41 9.15 1.67
CA LEU A 113 0.16 7.81 1.82
C LEU A 113 1.69 7.76 1.67
N GLY A 114 2.28 8.88 1.24
CA GLY A 114 3.72 8.96 1.09
C GLY A 114 4.14 10.41 1.07
N PHE A 115 5.26 10.73 1.70
CA PHE A 115 5.85 12.05 1.57
C PHE A 115 7.37 12.02 1.70
N ALA A 116 8.00 13.07 1.19
CA ALA A 116 9.42 13.32 1.30
C ALA A 116 9.64 14.83 1.48
N PHE A 117 10.83 15.22 1.93
CA PHE A 117 11.24 16.62 1.93
C PHE A 117 12.17 16.87 0.73
N ASP A 118 11.96 17.96 0.02
CA ASP A 118 12.90 18.43 -1.00
C ASP A 118 14.11 19.15 -0.38
N ALA A 119 15.06 19.59 -1.23
CA ALA A 119 16.28 20.25 -0.79
C ALA A 119 16.01 21.62 -0.11
N GLU A 120 14.88 22.24 -0.44
CA GLU A 120 14.39 23.49 0.13
C GLU A 120 13.57 23.28 1.42
N GLY A 121 13.44 22.03 1.88
CA GLY A 121 12.70 21.66 3.08
C GLY A 121 11.19 21.75 2.94
N GLN A 122 10.65 21.86 1.72
CA GLN A 122 9.23 21.71 1.47
C GLN A 122 8.85 20.23 1.53
N MET A 123 7.65 19.95 2.03
CA MET A 123 7.12 18.59 2.00
C MET A 123 6.45 18.32 0.66
N ILE A 124 6.88 17.27 -0.03
CA ILE A 124 6.25 16.74 -1.23
C ILE A 124 5.45 15.51 -0.81
N ALA A 125 4.15 15.49 -1.11
CA ALA A 125 3.24 14.46 -0.64
C ALA A 125 2.44 13.82 -1.80
N ALA A 126 2.35 12.51 -1.80
CA ALA A 126 1.40 11.74 -2.59
C ALA A 126 0.08 11.65 -1.82
N ASP A 127 -0.92 12.39 -2.27
CA ASP A 127 -2.27 12.39 -1.72
C ASP A 127 -3.20 11.55 -2.59
N ALA A 128 -3.74 10.48 -2.01
CA ALA A 128 -4.57 9.49 -2.66
C ALA A 128 -5.87 10.04 -3.26
N ILE A 129 -6.25 11.28 -2.93
CA ILE A 129 -7.43 11.98 -3.43
C ILE A 129 -7.05 13.13 -4.35
N ARG A 130 -5.99 13.87 -4.02
CA ARG A 130 -5.64 15.15 -4.67
C ARG A 130 -4.47 15.06 -5.66
N GLY A 131 -3.78 13.93 -5.73
CA GLY A 131 -2.58 13.76 -6.55
C GLY A 131 -1.31 14.19 -5.82
N LEU A 132 -0.31 14.67 -6.58
CA LEU A 132 0.96 15.13 -6.05
C LEU A 132 0.82 16.55 -5.49
N LEU A 133 1.21 16.74 -4.23
CA LEU A 133 1.13 18.01 -3.51
C LEU A 133 2.52 18.51 -3.09
N ARG A 134 2.65 19.83 -2.97
CA ARG A 134 3.68 20.51 -2.19
C ARG A 134 3.03 21.16 -0.97
N ILE A 135 3.61 20.98 0.20
CA ILE A 135 3.17 21.58 1.46
C ILE A 135 4.31 22.44 1.99
N ALA A 136 4.06 23.74 2.09
CA ALA A 136 5.03 24.71 2.56
C ALA A 136 5.26 24.59 4.09
N PRO A 137 6.33 25.17 4.64
CA PRO A 137 6.64 25.12 6.08
C PRO A 137 5.58 25.76 6.99
N ASP A 138 4.68 26.57 6.44
CA ASP A 138 3.52 27.14 7.13
C ASP A 138 2.28 26.22 7.09
N GLY A 139 2.39 25.06 6.44
CA GLY A 139 1.32 24.07 6.29
C GLY A 139 0.45 24.26 5.04
N GLN A 140 0.71 25.26 4.20
CA GLN A 140 -0.11 25.51 3.01
C GLN A 140 0.15 24.47 1.91
N ALA A 141 -0.91 23.75 1.50
CA ALA A 141 -0.86 22.71 0.47
C ALA A 141 -1.24 23.24 -0.93
N THR A 142 -0.38 22.97 -1.93
CA THR A 142 -0.58 23.29 -3.36
C THR A 142 -0.50 22.02 -4.19
N VAL A 143 -1.41 21.85 -5.17
CA VAL A 143 -1.34 20.74 -6.13
C VAL A 143 -0.21 21.00 -7.13
N LEU A 144 0.70 20.03 -7.28
CA LEU A 144 1.75 20.03 -8.29
C LEU A 144 1.31 19.31 -9.56
N ALA A 145 0.66 18.15 -9.41
CA ALA A 145 0.14 17.35 -10.51
C ALA A 145 -1.02 16.46 -10.05
N ASP A 146 -2.14 16.56 -10.76
CA ASP A 146 -3.31 15.68 -10.64
C ASP A 146 -3.61 14.93 -11.95
N HIS A 147 -2.79 15.14 -12.99
CA HIS A 147 -2.86 14.48 -14.29
C HIS A 147 -1.46 14.14 -14.80
N ALA A 148 -1.32 12.98 -15.45
CA ALA A 148 -0.11 12.64 -16.20
C ALA A 148 -0.11 13.27 -17.61
N GLY A 149 -1.29 13.59 -18.14
CA GLY A 149 -1.51 14.26 -19.41
C GLY A 149 -2.97 14.63 -19.62
N PRO A 150 -3.34 15.26 -20.76
CA PRO A 150 -4.72 15.60 -21.05
C PRO A 150 -5.64 14.37 -21.04
N GLY A 151 -6.65 14.39 -20.18
CA GLY A 151 -7.60 13.26 -20.04
C GLY A 151 -7.05 12.04 -19.30
N ASP A 152 -5.88 12.17 -18.68
CA ASP A 152 -5.20 11.09 -17.97
C ASP A 152 -4.96 11.48 -16.50
N PRO A 153 -6.01 11.36 -15.64
CA PRO A 153 -5.95 11.75 -14.25
C PRO A 153 -5.08 10.80 -13.41
N VAL A 154 -4.37 11.36 -12.44
CA VAL A 154 -3.78 10.61 -11.33
C VAL A 154 -4.92 10.27 -10.37
N ARG A 155 -5.24 8.98 -10.24
CA ARG A 155 -6.44 8.54 -9.50
C ARG A 155 -6.13 8.11 -8.08
N TYR A 156 -4.90 7.65 -7.84
CA TYR A 156 -4.52 7.10 -6.56
C TYR A 156 -3.02 7.30 -6.33
N ALA A 157 -2.60 8.54 -6.07
CA ALA A 157 -1.20 8.80 -5.69
C ALA A 157 -0.88 8.15 -4.34
N ASP A 158 0.19 7.35 -4.29
CA ASP A 158 0.47 6.47 -3.14
C ASP A 158 1.85 6.77 -2.53
N GLY A 159 2.94 6.38 -3.20
CA GLY A 159 4.31 6.65 -2.78
C GLY A 159 4.94 7.84 -3.52
N VAL A 160 5.89 8.53 -2.88
CA VAL A 160 6.69 9.61 -3.51
C VAL A 160 8.12 9.63 -3.00
N VAL A 161 9.05 9.99 -3.87
CA VAL A 161 10.46 10.26 -3.55
C VAL A 161 10.97 11.45 -4.36
N VAL A 162 11.82 12.28 -3.75
CA VAL A 162 12.55 13.34 -4.43
C VAL A 162 13.96 12.81 -4.73
N ALA A 163 14.34 12.79 -6.01
CA ALA A 163 15.66 12.37 -6.45
C ALA A 163 16.71 13.47 -6.22
N PRO A 164 18.01 13.12 -6.18
CA PRO A 164 19.08 14.11 -5.97
C PRO A 164 19.14 15.23 -7.01
N ASP A 165 18.63 14.99 -8.22
CA ASP A 165 18.55 15.99 -9.29
C ASP A 165 17.29 16.89 -9.20
N GLY A 166 16.45 16.70 -8.18
CA GLY A 166 15.20 17.42 -7.97
C GLY A 166 13.99 16.81 -8.69
N THR A 167 14.17 15.76 -9.50
CA THR A 167 13.04 15.05 -10.11
C THR A 167 12.19 14.40 -9.02
N ILE A 168 10.87 14.58 -9.09
CA ILE A 168 9.94 13.98 -8.14
C ILE A 168 9.33 12.74 -8.79
N TYR A 169 9.63 11.56 -8.25
CA TYR A 169 9.02 10.31 -8.70
C TYR A 169 7.91 9.91 -7.76
N PHE A 170 6.75 9.53 -8.29
CA PHE A 170 5.61 9.10 -7.49
C PHE A 170 4.84 7.99 -8.19
N THR A 171 4.09 7.22 -7.42
CA THR A 171 3.25 6.14 -7.95
C THR A 171 1.80 6.58 -8.03
N ASP A 172 1.11 6.12 -9.07
CA ASP A 172 -0.34 6.14 -9.21
C ASP A 172 -0.78 4.68 -9.15
N ALA A 173 -1.28 4.26 -7.98
CA ALA A 173 -1.42 2.86 -7.61
C ALA A 173 -2.42 2.11 -8.49
N SER A 174 -3.50 2.79 -8.88
CA SER A 174 -4.54 2.25 -9.75
C SER A 174 -5.18 3.34 -10.58
N GLN A 175 -5.20 3.15 -11.91
CA GLN A 175 -6.00 3.99 -12.80
C GLN A 175 -7.50 3.56 -12.84
N ARG A 176 -7.90 2.57 -12.03
CA ARG A 176 -9.26 2.03 -12.06
C ARG A 176 -10.05 2.31 -10.79
N PHE A 177 -9.39 2.29 -9.64
CA PHE A 177 -10.06 2.39 -8.34
C PHE A 177 -9.54 3.61 -7.57
N ALA A 178 -10.17 4.77 -7.79
CA ALA A 178 -9.92 5.97 -7.01
C ALA A 178 -10.53 5.84 -5.59
N PRO A 179 -9.78 6.11 -4.50
CA PRO A 179 -10.30 5.99 -3.13
C PRO A 179 -11.54 6.84 -2.84
N ALA A 180 -11.63 8.03 -3.45
CA ALA A 180 -12.79 8.92 -3.33
C ALA A 180 -14.11 8.29 -3.83
N GLU A 181 -14.01 7.34 -4.77
CA GLU A 181 -15.15 6.70 -5.44
C GLU A 181 -15.44 5.29 -4.87
N HIS A 182 -14.50 4.72 -4.11
CA HIS A 182 -14.51 3.30 -3.74
C HIS A 182 -14.35 3.03 -2.24
N GLY A 183 -14.82 3.94 -1.38
CA GLY A 183 -14.92 3.68 0.06
C GLY A 183 -13.61 3.85 0.83
N GLY A 184 -12.64 4.57 0.26
CA GLY A 184 -11.35 4.86 0.89
C GLY A 184 -10.20 3.99 0.37
N THR A 185 -9.02 4.25 0.90
CA THR A 185 -7.75 3.71 0.40
C THR A 185 -7.70 2.17 0.49
N LEU A 186 -8.06 1.61 1.65
CA LEU A 186 -8.05 0.16 1.84
C LEU A 186 -9.04 -0.59 0.93
N GLU A 187 -10.26 -0.06 0.75
CA GLU A 187 -11.26 -0.73 -0.09
C GLU A 187 -10.88 -0.65 -1.58
N ALA A 188 -10.36 0.50 -2.02
CA ALA A 188 -9.84 0.67 -3.37
C ALA A 188 -8.65 -0.26 -3.66
N SER A 189 -7.72 -0.41 -2.71
CA SER A 189 -6.57 -1.32 -2.87
C SER A 189 -7.00 -2.79 -2.93
N ILE A 190 -7.97 -3.20 -2.11
CA ILE A 190 -8.56 -4.55 -2.18
C ILE A 190 -9.17 -4.80 -3.55
N LEU A 191 -9.88 -3.83 -4.13
CA LEU A 191 -10.46 -3.96 -5.47
C LEU A 191 -9.37 -4.15 -6.53
N ASP A 192 -8.33 -3.32 -6.54
CA ASP A 192 -7.24 -3.41 -7.52
C ASP A 192 -6.48 -4.75 -7.43
N ILE A 193 -6.09 -5.14 -6.20
CA ILE A 193 -5.35 -6.37 -5.93
C ILE A 193 -6.17 -7.62 -6.26
N LEU A 194 -7.48 -7.61 -6.03
CA LEU A 194 -8.34 -8.73 -6.43
C LEU A 194 -8.61 -8.72 -7.93
N GLU A 195 -8.64 -7.55 -8.56
CA GLU A 195 -8.89 -7.43 -9.98
C GLU A 195 -7.71 -7.88 -10.83
N GLN A 196 -6.49 -7.45 -10.51
CA GLN A 196 -5.26 -7.81 -11.25
C GLN A 196 -5.22 -7.31 -12.70
N SER A 197 -5.97 -6.26 -13.03
CA SER A 197 -5.85 -5.56 -14.32
C SER A 197 -4.50 -4.87 -14.50
N ALA A 198 -3.75 -4.68 -13.40
CA ALA A 198 -2.40 -4.16 -13.36
C ALA A 198 -2.24 -2.79 -14.04
N THR A 199 -3.10 -1.83 -13.66
CA THR A 199 -3.12 -0.49 -14.26
C THR A 199 -2.28 0.55 -13.51
N GLY A 200 -1.59 0.14 -12.45
CA GLY A 200 -0.70 1.03 -11.69
C GLY A 200 0.50 1.47 -12.53
N ARG A 201 1.08 2.62 -12.16
CA ARG A 201 2.20 3.24 -12.89
C ARG A 201 3.10 4.07 -11.97
N VAL A 202 4.32 4.31 -12.47
CA VAL A 202 5.32 5.23 -11.91
C VAL A 202 5.37 6.46 -12.80
N LEU A 203 5.28 7.63 -12.19
CA LEU A 203 5.27 8.93 -12.82
C LEU A 203 6.50 9.73 -12.35
N ALA A 204 7.03 10.57 -13.24
CA ALA A 204 8.08 11.53 -12.91
C ALA A 204 7.56 12.94 -13.19
N TYR A 205 7.61 13.80 -12.17
CA TYR A 205 7.31 15.21 -12.25
C TYR A 205 8.61 16.02 -12.25
N ASP A 206 8.75 16.87 -13.26
CA ASP A 206 9.85 17.83 -13.37
C ASP A 206 9.40 19.20 -12.83
N PRO A 207 9.96 19.68 -11.70
CA PRO A 207 9.59 20.98 -11.12
C PRO A 207 9.88 22.18 -12.01
N ALA A 208 10.88 22.10 -12.90
CA ALA A 208 11.28 23.19 -13.78
C ALA A 208 10.27 23.38 -14.92
N THR A 209 9.85 22.28 -15.55
CA THR A 209 8.90 22.32 -16.66
C THR A 209 7.44 22.15 -16.23
N ARG A 210 7.21 21.71 -14.98
CA ARG A 210 5.91 21.31 -14.42
C ARG A 210 5.20 20.23 -15.23
N ARG A 211 5.97 19.37 -15.87
CA ARG A 211 5.45 18.26 -16.70
C ARG A 211 5.56 16.95 -15.95
N VAL A 212 4.58 16.10 -16.18
CA VAL A 212 4.60 14.70 -15.78
C VAL A 212 4.91 13.84 -16.99
N ARG A 213 5.72 12.79 -16.79
CA ARG A 213 5.92 11.72 -17.76
C ARG A 213 5.72 10.37 -17.09
N ILE A 214 5.28 9.38 -17.85
CA ILE A 214 5.21 7.99 -17.41
C ILE A 214 6.62 7.40 -17.47
N VAL A 215 7.10 6.86 -16.35
CA VAL A 215 8.37 6.11 -16.30
C VAL A 215 8.12 4.66 -16.69
N ALA A 216 7.15 4.03 -16.02
CA ALA A 216 6.77 2.64 -16.19
C ALA A 216 5.30 2.44 -15.83
N HIS A 217 4.63 1.46 -16.44
CA HIS A 217 3.25 1.08 -16.14
C HIS A 217 3.09 -0.45 -16.16
N GLY A 218 1.92 -0.94 -15.77
CA GLY A 218 1.61 -2.38 -15.78
C GLY A 218 1.70 -3.06 -14.41
N PHE A 219 1.66 -2.28 -13.31
CA PHE A 219 1.76 -2.81 -11.95
C PHE A 219 0.39 -3.19 -11.40
N SER A 220 0.29 -4.35 -10.75
CA SER A 220 -0.83 -4.64 -9.85
C SER A 220 -0.62 -3.91 -8.53
N PHE A 221 -1.20 -2.71 -8.42
CA PHE A 221 -1.04 -1.79 -7.31
C PHE A 221 0.42 -1.31 -7.13
N ALA A 222 0.78 -0.22 -7.82
CA ALA A 222 2.08 0.45 -7.65
C ALA A 222 2.07 1.27 -6.35
N ASN A 223 2.82 0.85 -5.34
CA ASN A 223 2.75 1.43 -3.99
C ASN A 223 4.05 2.19 -3.66
N GLY A 224 4.83 1.72 -2.69
CA GLY A 224 6.03 2.39 -2.20
C GLY A 224 7.10 2.55 -3.27
N ILE A 225 7.80 3.67 -3.23
CA ILE A 225 8.89 4.02 -4.15
C ILE A 225 10.09 4.58 -3.39
N ALA A 226 11.29 4.16 -3.79
CA ALA A 226 12.55 4.72 -3.30
C ALA A 226 13.53 4.92 -4.46
N VAL A 227 14.42 5.90 -4.36
CA VAL A 227 15.48 6.15 -5.36
C VAL A 227 16.81 5.56 -4.89
N SER A 228 17.63 5.02 -5.81
CA SER A 228 19.02 4.57 -5.58
C SER A 228 19.91 5.67 -5.01
N ALA A 229 20.96 5.30 -4.28
CA ALA A 229 21.91 6.25 -3.70
C ALA A 229 22.61 7.10 -4.77
N ASP A 230 22.79 6.55 -5.98
CA ASP A 230 23.34 7.26 -7.14
C ASP A 230 22.27 8.05 -7.93
N GLY A 231 20.99 8.00 -7.53
CA GLY A 231 19.90 8.72 -8.18
C GLY A 231 19.37 8.09 -9.47
N HIS A 232 19.98 7.02 -9.99
CA HIS A 232 19.68 6.50 -11.34
C HIS A 232 18.58 5.45 -11.43
N SER A 233 18.30 4.73 -10.34
CA SER A 233 17.34 3.63 -10.28
C SER A 233 16.23 3.94 -9.28
N LEU A 234 15.04 3.43 -9.57
CA LEU A 234 13.88 3.43 -8.68
C LEU A 234 13.65 1.99 -8.21
N PHE A 235 13.30 1.86 -6.94
CA PHE A 235 12.75 0.65 -6.35
C PHE A 235 11.25 0.87 -6.18
N VAL A 236 10.42 -0.09 -6.61
CA VAL A 236 8.96 0.06 -6.60
C VAL A 236 8.31 -1.20 -6.07
N ALA A 237 7.47 -1.06 -5.04
CA ALA A 237 6.66 -2.14 -4.52
C ALA A 237 5.46 -2.40 -5.46
N GLU A 238 5.30 -3.64 -5.90
CA GLU A 238 4.08 -4.11 -6.54
C GLU A 238 3.32 -5.00 -5.56
N THR A 239 2.43 -4.37 -4.81
CA THR A 239 1.71 -4.98 -3.68
C THR A 239 0.92 -6.20 -4.14
N GLY A 240 0.19 -6.08 -5.25
CA GLY A 240 -0.72 -7.12 -5.75
C GLY A 240 -0.02 -8.39 -6.25
N ARG A 241 1.32 -8.37 -6.42
CA ARG A 241 2.10 -9.53 -6.89
C ARG A 241 3.31 -9.87 -6.02
N TYR A 242 3.36 -9.35 -4.80
CA TYR A 242 4.35 -9.75 -3.77
C TYR A 242 5.80 -9.55 -4.21
N ARG A 243 6.11 -8.44 -4.88
CA ARG A 243 7.44 -8.23 -5.46
C ARG A 243 7.89 -6.77 -5.42
N ILE A 244 9.19 -6.59 -5.50
CA ILE A 244 9.85 -5.28 -5.61
C ILE A 244 10.62 -5.24 -6.92
N TRP A 245 10.43 -4.17 -7.67
CA TRP A 245 11.11 -3.89 -8.92
C TRP A 245 12.32 -2.98 -8.72
N LYS A 246 13.30 -3.11 -9.62
CA LYS A 246 14.35 -2.10 -9.86
C LYS A 246 14.22 -1.61 -11.30
N ILE A 247 14.07 -0.30 -11.47
CA ILE A 247 13.76 0.36 -12.73
C ILE A 247 14.72 1.53 -12.95
N GLU A 248 15.20 1.76 -14.17
CA GLU A 248 15.95 2.98 -14.47
C GLU A 248 15.03 4.20 -14.37
N GLY A 249 15.39 5.21 -13.57
CA GLY A 249 14.56 6.41 -13.39
C GLY A 249 14.32 7.19 -14.68
N ARG A 250 15.30 7.17 -15.59
CA ARG A 250 15.21 7.76 -16.93
C ARG A 250 14.38 6.95 -17.94
N ALA A 251 13.91 5.75 -17.59
CA ALA A 251 13.01 4.99 -18.45
C ALA A 251 11.78 5.82 -18.79
N SER A 252 11.22 5.63 -19.97
CA SER A 252 10.06 6.39 -20.43
C SER A 252 9.06 5.41 -21.02
N ASP A 253 7.86 5.40 -20.45
CA ASP A 253 6.71 4.66 -20.93
C ASP A 253 6.97 3.16 -21.16
N ILE A 254 7.65 2.50 -20.20
CA ILE A 254 7.88 1.05 -20.29
C ILE A 254 6.72 0.26 -19.69
N ASP A 255 6.29 -0.78 -20.39
CA ASP A 255 5.36 -1.79 -19.84
C ASP A 255 6.16 -2.86 -19.08
N ILE A 256 5.97 -2.97 -17.77
CA ILE A 256 6.65 -3.98 -16.94
C ILE A 256 6.13 -5.41 -17.17
N ALA A 257 5.03 -5.59 -17.89
CA ALA A 257 4.58 -6.90 -18.35
C ALA A 257 5.43 -7.43 -19.51
N ALA A 258 6.13 -6.55 -20.24
CA ALA A 258 7.07 -6.90 -21.29
C ALA A 258 8.51 -6.94 -20.75
N ALA A 259 9.36 -7.77 -21.35
CA ALA A 259 10.78 -7.78 -21.01
C ALA A 259 11.42 -6.45 -21.42
N SER A 260 12.13 -5.80 -20.50
CA SER A 260 12.87 -4.56 -20.73
C SER A 260 14.23 -4.63 -20.06
N PRO A 261 15.32 -4.14 -20.69
CA PRO A 261 16.61 -4.04 -20.01
C PRO A 261 16.59 -3.00 -18.88
N GLN A 262 15.63 -2.07 -18.90
CA GLN A 262 15.53 -0.96 -17.95
C GLN A 262 14.70 -1.29 -16.71
N ALA A 263 14.09 -2.48 -16.64
CA ALA A 263 13.32 -2.92 -15.49
C ALA A 263 13.53 -4.41 -15.20
N ARG A 264 13.75 -4.74 -13.94
CA ARG A 264 13.85 -6.12 -13.48
C ARG A 264 13.23 -6.30 -12.11
N ILE A 265 12.74 -7.49 -11.83
CA ILE A 265 12.33 -7.87 -10.48
C ILE A 265 13.60 -8.00 -9.63
N LEU A 266 13.64 -7.27 -8.52
CA LEU A 266 14.73 -7.31 -7.55
C LEU A 266 14.47 -8.38 -6.49
N LEU A 267 13.24 -8.41 -5.98
CA LEU A 267 12.75 -9.42 -5.07
C LEU A 267 11.39 -9.91 -5.53
N ASP A 268 11.21 -11.21 -5.56
CA ASP A 268 9.99 -11.88 -5.97
C ASP A 268 9.47 -12.79 -4.86
N ASN A 269 8.21 -13.19 -4.95
CA ASN A 269 7.59 -14.19 -4.09
C ASN A 269 7.71 -13.87 -2.58
N LEU A 270 7.53 -12.60 -2.22
CA LEU A 270 7.55 -12.15 -0.82
C LEU A 270 6.46 -12.86 0.01
N PRO A 271 6.66 -13.04 1.34
CA PRO A 271 5.70 -13.73 2.21
C PRO A 271 4.45 -12.89 2.51
N GLY A 272 4.38 -11.66 2.02
CA GLY A 272 3.29 -10.72 2.25
C GLY A 272 3.21 -9.65 1.18
N TYR A 273 2.26 -8.73 1.36
CA TYR A 273 1.98 -7.62 0.45
C TYR A 273 2.96 -6.46 0.72
N PRO A 274 3.96 -6.21 -0.15
CA PRO A 274 4.91 -5.12 0.06
C PRO A 274 4.22 -3.77 -0.06
N ASP A 275 4.66 -2.83 0.77
CA ASP A 275 4.06 -1.51 0.94
C ASP A 275 5.17 -0.43 0.81
N ASN A 276 5.19 0.61 1.65
CA ASN A 276 6.19 1.68 1.62
C ASN A 276 7.66 1.17 1.59
N LEU A 277 8.46 1.88 0.79
CA LEU A 277 9.92 1.69 0.64
C LEU A 277 10.65 2.90 1.22
N MET A 278 11.31 2.72 2.36
CA MET A 278 11.90 3.82 3.13
C MET A 278 13.41 3.73 3.15
N ARG A 279 14.08 4.82 2.76
CA ARG A 279 15.54 4.90 2.87
C ARG A 279 15.97 4.87 4.34
N GLY A 280 16.86 3.94 4.65
CA GLY A 280 17.46 3.76 5.96
C GLY A 280 18.96 4.08 5.98
N GLN A 281 19.58 3.85 7.12
CA GLN A 281 21.01 4.05 7.30
C GLN A 281 21.82 2.96 6.59
N GLY A 282 23.07 3.29 6.24
CA GLY A 282 23.97 2.35 5.57
C GLY A 282 23.48 1.89 4.19
N GLY A 283 22.66 2.72 3.51
CA GLY A 283 22.14 2.44 2.17
C GLY A 283 20.98 1.43 2.14
N ARG A 284 20.43 1.06 3.29
CA ARG A 284 19.30 0.13 3.37
C ARG A 284 18.01 0.76 2.83
N ILE A 285 17.08 -0.09 2.45
CA ILE A 285 15.70 0.24 2.11
C ILE A 285 14.81 -0.63 2.99
N TRP A 286 14.07 -0.02 3.90
CA TRP A 286 13.06 -0.67 4.71
C TRP A 286 11.78 -0.85 3.90
N VAL A 287 11.14 -2.00 4.10
CA VAL A 287 9.95 -2.44 3.41
C VAL A 287 8.95 -2.89 4.46
N GLY A 288 7.74 -2.34 4.44
CA GLY A 288 6.61 -2.90 5.18
C GLY A 288 5.93 -4.01 4.41
N LEU A 289 5.47 -5.04 5.11
CA LEU A 289 4.49 -5.98 4.58
C LEU A 289 3.16 -5.78 5.30
N PHE A 290 2.16 -5.27 4.59
CA PHE A 290 0.86 -4.92 5.16
C PHE A 290 0.21 -6.11 5.86
N LYS A 291 0.18 -7.26 5.16
CA LYS A 291 -0.32 -8.55 5.68
C LYS A 291 0.42 -9.73 5.04
N PRO A 292 0.40 -10.91 5.69
CA PRO A 292 0.86 -12.14 5.07
C PRO A 292 -0.06 -12.53 3.92
N ARG A 293 0.52 -13.04 2.83
CA ARG A 293 -0.26 -13.67 1.77
C ARG A 293 -0.82 -15.01 2.25
N THR A 294 -1.95 -15.43 1.68
CA THR A 294 -2.60 -16.70 2.09
C THR A 294 -2.67 -17.69 0.94
N ALA A 295 -2.52 -18.98 1.24
CA ALA A 295 -2.70 -20.04 0.25
C ALA A 295 -4.10 -20.00 -0.40
N ALA A 296 -5.12 -19.58 0.36
CA ALA A 296 -6.48 -19.40 -0.15
C ALA A 296 -6.53 -18.30 -1.23
N ALA A 297 -5.97 -17.11 -0.96
CA ALA A 297 -5.89 -16.03 -1.94
C ALA A 297 -5.10 -16.45 -3.18
N ASP A 298 -3.95 -17.11 -2.99
CA ASP A 298 -3.10 -17.57 -4.09
C ASP A 298 -3.80 -18.62 -4.99
N SER A 299 -4.57 -19.54 -4.39
CA SER A 299 -5.32 -20.56 -5.14
C SER A 299 -6.41 -19.98 -6.05
N LEU A 300 -6.81 -18.73 -5.81
CA LEU A 300 -7.83 -18.00 -6.59
C LEU A 300 -7.23 -17.15 -7.71
N ALA A 301 -5.90 -17.01 -7.78
CA ALA A 301 -5.22 -16.19 -8.78
C ALA A 301 -5.62 -16.53 -10.22
N GLY A 302 -5.69 -17.83 -10.54
CA GLY A 302 -6.14 -18.32 -11.86
C GLY A 302 -7.66 -18.39 -12.03
N ARG A 303 -8.47 -17.93 -11.07
CA ARG A 303 -9.93 -18.15 -11.04
C ARG A 303 -10.72 -16.82 -10.96
N PRO A 304 -10.76 -16.02 -12.05
CA PRO A 304 -11.49 -14.75 -12.10
C PRO A 304 -12.92 -14.79 -11.61
N PHE A 305 -13.68 -15.79 -12.05
CA PHE A 305 -15.09 -15.93 -11.68
C PHE A 305 -15.28 -16.11 -10.18
N LEU A 306 -14.45 -16.93 -9.52
CA LEU A 306 -14.52 -17.11 -8.07
C LEU A 306 -14.11 -15.85 -7.32
N ARG A 307 -13.08 -15.12 -7.78
CA ARG A 307 -12.74 -13.81 -7.19
C ARG A 307 -13.88 -12.81 -7.33
N ALA A 308 -14.60 -12.82 -8.45
CA ALA A 308 -15.79 -12.01 -8.62
C ALA A 308 -16.89 -12.40 -7.63
N MET A 309 -17.14 -13.70 -7.41
CA MET A 309 -18.10 -14.15 -6.39
C MET A 309 -17.70 -13.68 -4.98
N LEU A 310 -16.41 -13.75 -4.63
CA LEU A 310 -15.92 -13.30 -3.34
C LEU A 310 -16.13 -11.80 -3.11
N LEU A 311 -16.02 -10.97 -4.15
CA LEU A 311 -16.28 -9.54 -4.06
C LEU A 311 -17.73 -9.17 -3.71
N ARG A 312 -18.65 -10.14 -3.75
CA ARG A 312 -20.07 -9.96 -3.35
C ARG A 312 -20.33 -10.43 -1.92
N LEU A 313 -19.34 -11.02 -1.27
CA LEU A 313 -19.42 -11.45 0.12
C LEU A 313 -18.99 -10.32 1.06
N PRO A 314 -19.41 -10.36 2.34
CA PRO A 314 -18.87 -9.46 3.36
C PRO A 314 -17.35 -9.53 3.43
N ARG A 315 -16.68 -8.39 3.65
CA ARG A 315 -15.21 -8.30 3.70
C ARG A 315 -14.56 -9.24 4.69
N ALA A 316 -15.24 -9.50 5.82
CA ALA A 316 -14.77 -10.44 6.84
C ALA A 316 -14.58 -11.87 6.34
N TRP A 317 -15.17 -12.25 5.19
CA TRP A 317 -15.05 -13.60 4.61
C TRP A 317 -13.99 -13.68 3.52
N LEU A 318 -13.39 -12.55 3.13
CA LEU A 318 -12.29 -12.56 2.18
C LEU A 318 -11.03 -13.14 2.84
N PRO A 319 -10.19 -13.87 2.10
CA PRO A 319 -8.99 -14.52 2.63
C PRO A 319 -7.82 -13.53 2.84
N LEU A 320 -8.04 -12.45 3.59
CA LEU A 320 -7.17 -11.27 3.70
C LEU A 320 -5.95 -11.41 4.64
N GLY A 321 -5.54 -12.62 5.00
CA GLY A 321 -4.43 -12.83 5.94
C GLY A 321 -4.76 -12.42 7.39
N LYS A 322 -4.03 -13.01 8.34
CA LYS A 322 -4.18 -12.67 9.76
C LYS A 322 -3.42 -11.37 10.07
N PRO A 323 -3.80 -10.63 11.12
CA PRO A 323 -2.96 -9.56 11.66
C PRO A 323 -1.54 -10.07 11.91
N HIS A 324 -0.55 -9.32 11.45
CA HIS A 324 0.86 -9.65 11.55
C HIS A 324 1.64 -8.34 11.36
N GLY A 325 2.61 -8.05 12.23
CA GLY A 325 3.55 -6.95 12.03
C GLY A 325 4.79 -7.46 11.32
N HIS A 326 5.18 -6.88 10.19
CA HIS A 326 6.37 -7.33 9.47
C HIS A 326 7.01 -6.19 8.70
N VAL A 327 8.24 -5.84 9.09
CA VAL A 327 9.12 -4.97 8.32
C VAL A 327 10.45 -5.67 8.08
N PHE A 328 11.05 -5.47 6.91
CA PHE A 328 12.38 -5.98 6.62
C PHE A 328 13.19 -4.94 5.86
N ALA A 329 14.51 -5.08 5.85
CA ALA A 329 15.40 -4.17 5.16
C ALA A 329 16.19 -4.90 4.08
N ILE A 330 16.39 -4.25 2.94
CA ILE A 330 17.21 -4.75 1.83
C ILE A 330 18.33 -3.78 1.51
N ASP A 331 19.41 -4.27 0.91
CA ASP A 331 20.33 -3.41 0.15
C ASP A 331 19.89 -3.28 -1.31
N GLU A 332 20.57 -2.44 -2.09
CA GLU A 332 20.21 -2.16 -3.49
C GLU A 332 20.41 -3.33 -4.46
N THR A 333 21.02 -4.42 -3.98
CA THR A 333 21.17 -5.69 -4.72
C THR A 333 20.00 -6.65 -4.45
N GLY A 334 19.11 -6.31 -3.52
CA GLY A 334 17.98 -7.13 -3.10
C GLY A 334 18.32 -8.07 -1.95
N ARG A 335 19.52 -8.01 -1.37
CA ARG A 335 19.87 -8.86 -0.23
C ARG A 335 19.17 -8.34 1.03
N ILE A 336 18.44 -9.22 1.70
CA ILE A 336 17.80 -8.91 2.99
C ILE A 336 18.88 -8.76 4.07
N THR A 337 18.86 -7.64 4.77
CA THR A 337 19.85 -7.25 5.81
C THR A 337 19.26 -7.22 7.22
N ALA A 338 17.93 -7.10 7.34
CA ALA A 338 17.18 -7.21 8.58
C ALA A 338 15.77 -7.72 8.29
N ASP A 339 15.15 -8.42 9.23
CA ASP A 339 13.78 -8.92 9.11
C ASP A 339 13.13 -9.00 10.49
N LEU A 340 12.14 -8.15 10.76
CA LEU A 340 11.52 -8.02 12.07
C LEU A 340 10.03 -8.36 11.95
N GLN A 341 9.62 -9.35 12.73
CA GLN A 341 8.25 -9.87 12.73
C GLN A 341 7.62 -9.76 14.12
N ASP A 342 6.30 -9.56 14.13
CA ASP A 342 5.41 -9.76 15.28
C ASP A 342 4.21 -10.62 14.83
N PRO A 343 4.32 -11.95 14.95
CA PRO A 343 3.28 -12.89 14.54
C PRO A 343 2.01 -12.80 15.38
N SER A 344 2.05 -12.13 16.54
CA SER A 344 0.85 -11.89 17.36
C SER A 344 -0.09 -10.88 16.72
N GLY A 345 0.46 -10.00 15.86
CA GLY A 345 -0.28 -8.91 15.23
C GLY A 345 -0.68 -7.80 16.21
N ALA A 346 0.03 -7.64 17.34
CA ALA A 346 -0.23 -6.56 18.29
C ALA A 346 -0.02 -5.17 17.65
N TYR A 347 0.93 -5.08 16.72
CA TYR A 347 1.10 -3.94 15.82
C TYR A 347 1.11 -4.42 14.36
N ALA A 348 -0.08 -4.56 13.78
CA ALA A 348 -0.28 -5.09 12.43
C ALA A 348 -0.46 -3.98 11.38
N ALA A 349 -0.73 -4.38 10.13
CA ALA A 349 -0.93 -3.45 9.01
C ALA A 349 0.28 -2.53 8.80
N THR A 350 1.48 -3.08 8.97
CA THR A 350 2.74 -2.35 8.89
C THR A 350 3.01 -1.93 7.46
N THR A 351 3.13 -0.63 7.22
CA THR A 351 3.32 -0.05 5.89
C THR A 351 4.79 0.22 5.60
N GLY A 352 5.63 0.48 6.60
CA GLY A 352 7.05 0.81 6.41
C GLY A 352 7.78 1.00 7.72
N ALA A 353 9.03 1.47 7.65
CA ALA A 353 9.79 1.86 8.82
C ALA A 353 10.75 3.01 8.55
N THR A 354 10.85 3.94 9.50
CA THR A 354 11.81 5.05 9.44
C THR A 354 12.91 4.83 10.45
N GLU A 355 14.12 4.69 9.94
CA GLU A 355 15.33 4.42 10.71
C GLU A 355 16.09 5.70 11.01
N THR A 356 16.35 5.94 12.29
CA THR A 356 17.22 7.01 12.77
C THR A 356 18.43 6.42 13.49
N ALA A 357 19.30 7.27 14.04
CA ALA A 357 20.45 6.81 14.83
C ALA A 357 19.99 6.06 16.08
N ASP A 358 18.92 6.53 16.73
CA ASP A 358 18.50 6.05 18.04
C ASP A 358 17.27 5.13 17.99
N ARG A 359 16.48 5.19 16.91
CA ARG A 359 15.15 4.55 16.85
C ARG A 359 14.81 3.99 15.48
N LEU A 360 13.95 2.99 15.49
CA LEU A 360 13.22 2.51 14.31
C LEU A 360 11.73 2.73 14.56
N TYR A 361 11.11 3.67 13.85
CA TYR A 361 9.67 3.93 13.92
C TYR A 361 8.95 3.06 12.90
N ILE A 362 7.89 2.39 13.33
CA ILE A 362 7.12 1.46 12.50
C ILE A 362 5.87 2.16 12.02
N HIS A 363 5.71 2.25 10.71
CA HIS A 363 4.53 2.85 10.12
C HIS A 363 3.37 1.85 10.12
N SER A 364 2.13 2.34 10.12
CA SER A 364 0.95 1.48 10.02
C SER A 364 -0.22 2.20 9.37
N LEU A 365 -0.98 1.47 8.55
CA LEU A 365 -2.20 2.01 7.95
C LEU A 365 -3.32 2.20 8.98
N GLN A 366 -3.27 1.51 10.13
CA GLN A 366 -4.41 1.38 11.05
C GLN A 366 -4.09 1.57 12.53
N ALA A 367 -2.81 1.49 12.94
CA ALA A 367 -2.47 1.49 14.36
C ALA A 367 -2.89 2.80 15.06
N PRO A 368 -3.36 2.74 16.32
CA PRO A 368 -3.77 3.93 17.07
C PRO A 368 -2.60 4.70 17.70
N ALA A 369 -1.35 4.27 17.46
CA ALA A 369 -0.14 4.80 18.06
C ALA A 369 1.03 4.64 17.09
N ILE A 370 2.12 5.42 17.26
CA ILE A 370 3.38 5.15 16.56
C ILE A 370 4.18 4.14 17.40
N GLY A 371 4.41 2.96 16.83
CA GLY A 371 5.29 1.95 17.41
C GLY A 371 6.76 2.23 17.11
N TRP A 372 7.67 1.98 18.07
CA TRP A 372 9.10 2.13 17.84
C TRP A 372 9.98 1.16 18.67
N LEU A 373 11.18 0.91 18.16
CA LEU A 373 12.27 0.18 18.83
C LEU A 373 13.50 1.06 19.03
N PRO A 374 14.27 0.91 20.13
CA PRO A 374 15.60 1.49 20.23
C PRO A 374 16.57 0.83 19.25
N ARG A 375 17.60 1.56 18.81
CA ARG A 375 18.67 1.05 17.95
C ARG A 375 20.03 0.98 18.61
#